data_AF-A0A5K0WZ03-F1
#
_entry.id   AF-A0A5K0WZ03-F1
#
_cell.length_a   1.000
_cell.length_b   1.000
_cell.length_c   1.000
_cell.angle_alpha   90.00
_cell.angle_beta   90.00
_cell.angle_gamma   90.00
#
_symmetry.space_group_name_H-M   'P 1'
#
loop_
_entity.id
_entity.type
_entity.pdbx_description
1 polymer ?
#
loop_
_entity_poly.entity_id
_entity_poly.type
_entity_poly.pdbx_seq_one_letter_code
_entity_poly.pdbx_strand_id
1 'polypeptide(L)'
;MAVLLLIVLILASCLVLRVAVETICVYWLTPRRIRQFMEKQGVRGPHPRFLVGNLFHMASLVQETTSSDMGSVHHDIVGRLLPHYVLWSKLY
;
A
#
# COMPACT_ATOMS: atom_id res chain seq x y z
N MET A 1 41.94 16.18 13.12
CA MET A 1 40.66 16.78 12.67
C MET A 1 40.17 16.21 11.35
N ALA A 2 40.94 16.25 10.25
CA ALA A 2 40.51 15.74 8.94
C ALA A 2 40.13 14.24 8.92
N VAL A 3 40.92 13.38 9.56
CA VAL A 3 40.64 11.93 9.63
C VAL A 3 39.32 11.63 10.38
N LEU A 4 39.06 12.33 11.48
CA LEU A 4 37.81 12.19 12.24
C LEU A 4 36.59 12.60 11.40
N LEU A 5 36.69 13.71 10.67
CA LEU A 5 35.63 14.16 9.75
C LEU A 5 35.36 13.12 8.66
N LEU A 6 36.40 12.54 8.09
CA LEU A 6 36.27 11.51 7.05
C LEU A 6 35.59 10.24 7.58
N ILE A 7 35.93 9.80 8.79
CA ILE A 7 35.26 8.67 9.45
C ILE A 7 33.77 8.97 9.67
N VAL A 8 33.44 10.16 10.17
CA VAL A 8 32.04 10.56 10.39
C VAL A 8 31.25 10.57 9.08
N LEU A 9 31.83 11.08 7.99
CA LEU A 9 31.20 11.10 6.67
C LEU A 9 30.95 9.68 6.14
N ILE A 10 31.89 8.75 6.33
CA ILE A 10 31.73 7.34 5.93
C ILE A 10 30.61 6.69 6.75
N LEU A 11 30.56 6.91 8.07
CA LEU A 11 29.51 6.33 8.90
C LEU A 11 28.13 6.87 8.52
N ALA A 12 28.04 8.19 8.26
CA ALA A 12 26.81 8.81 7.80
C ALA A 12 26.37 8.27 6.44
N SER A 13 27.29 8.10 5.48
CA SER A 13 26.95 7.56 4.16
C SER A 13 26.51 6.10 4.23
N CYS A 14 27.16 5.26 5.05
CA CYS A 14 26.73 3.89 5.31
C CYS A 14 25.32 3.82 5.90
N LEU A 15 25.00 4.71 6.84
CA LEU A 15 23.65 4.81 7.42
C LEU A 15 22.61 5.18 6.35
N VAL A 16 22.88 6.22 5.55
CA VAL A 16 21.99 6.65 4.47
C VAL A 16 21.77 5.52 3.46
N LEU A 17 22.84 4.83 3.05
CA LEU A 17 22.75 3.73 2.09
C LEU A 17 21.93 2.56 2.65
N ARG A 18 22.11 2.22 3.93
CA ARG A 18 21.32 1.18 4.59
C ARG A 18 19.83 1.54 4.59
N VAL A 19 19.49 2.77 4.99
CA VAL A 19 18.09 3.24 5.00
C VAL A 19 17.51 3.23 3.59
N ALA A 20 18.28 3.64 2.58
CA ALA A 20 17.83 3.62 1.19
C ALA A 20 17.56 2.19 0.70
N VAL A 21 18.44 1.24 0.99
CA VAL A 21 18.26 -0.18 0.63
C VAL A 21 17.01 -0.76 1.31
N GLU A 22 16.86 -0.56 2.61
CA GLU A 22 15.68 -1.02 3.36
C GLU A 22 14.38 -0.41 2.79
N THR A 23 14.40 0.89 2.49
CA THR A 23 13.26 1.59 1.89
C THR A 23 12.88 0.99 0.53
N ILE A 24 13.86 0.74 -0.34
CA ILE A 24 13.63 0.11 -1.65
C ILE A 24 13.09 -1.32 -1.46
N CYS A 25 13.65 -2.09 -0.53
CA CYS A 25 13.19 -3.43 -0.23
C CYS A 25 11.72 -3.44 0.23
N VAL A 26 11.38 -2.62 1.22
CA VAL A 26 10.05 -2.59 1.85
C VAL A 26 8.99 -2.00 0.93
N TYR A 27 9.26 -0.86 0.28
CA TYR A 27 8.24 -0.17 -0.50
C TYR A 27 8.14 -0.63 -1.96
N TRP A 28 9.13 -1.38 -2.47
CA TRP A 28 9.15 -1.76 -3.89
C TRP A 28 9.35 -3.25 -4.13
N LEU A 29 10.42 -3.85 -3.61
CA LEU A 29 10.77 -5.24 -3.93
C LEU A 29 9.82 -6.25 -3.28
N THR A 30 9.52 -6.09 -1.98
CA THR A 30 8.63 -6.99 -1.24
C THR A 30 7.20 -6.97 -1.80
N PRO A 31 6.56 -5.81 -2.04
CA PRO A 31 5.22 -5.76 -2.65
C PRO A 31 5.18 -6.39 -4.04
N ARG A 32 6.22 -6.18 -4.87
CA ARG A 32 6.33 -6.80 -6.20
C ARG A 32 6.41 -8.33 -6.11
N ARG A 33 7.20 -8.86 -5.16
CA ARG A 33 7.30 -10.32 -4.94
C ARG A 33 5.97 -10.92 -4.51
N ILE A 34 5.28 -10.29 -3.56
CA ILE A 34 3.96 -10.74 -3.09
C ILE A 34 2.96 -10.73 -4.25
N ARG A 35 2.93 -9.66 -5.04
CA ARG A 35 2.03 -9.56 -6.20
C ARG A 35 2.28 -10.68 -7.22
N GLN A 36 3.54 -10.92 -7.58
CA GLN A 36 3.88 -12.01 -8.50
C GLN A 36 3.47 -13.39 -7.97
N PHE A 37 3.60 -13.60 -6.66
CA PHE A 37 3.15 -14.83 -6.02
C PHE A 37 1.62 -14.98 -6.08
N MET A 38 0.87 -13.94 -5.73
CA MET A 38 -0.59 -13.91 -5.80
C MET A 38 -1.12 -14.07 -7.24
N GLU A 39 -0.48 -13.42 -8.21
CA GLU A 39 -0.85 -13.55 -9.63
C GLU A 39 -0.70 -14.98 -10.14
N LYS A 40 0.32 -15.72 -9.68
CA LYS A 40 0.49 -17.15 -9.98
C LYS A 40 -0.62 -18.02 -9.38
N GLN A 41 -1.23 -17.58 -8.29
CA GLN A 41 -2.39 -18.23 -7.67
C GLN A 41 -3.73 -17.80 -8.33
N GLY A 42 -3.68 -16.97 -9.37
CA GLY A 42 -4.87 -16.42 -10.03
C GLY A 42 -5.40 -15.13 -9.38
N VAL A 43 -4.85 -14.72 -8.24
CA VAL A 43 -5.28 -13.51 -7.51
C VAL A 43 -4.53 -12.29 -8.07
N ARG A 44 -5.07 -11.65 -9.10
CA ARG A 44 -4.41 -10.52 -9.77
C ARG A 44 -4.56 -9.20 -9.02
N GLY A 45 -5.75 -8.95 -8.48
CA GLY A 45 -6.06 -7.73 -7.73
C GLY A 45 -5.94 -6.43 -8.53
N PRO A 46 -6.28 -5.30 -7.90
CA PRO A 46 -6.19 -3.98 -8.53
C PRO A 46 -4.73 -3.56 -8.75
N HIS A 47 -4.48 -2.80 -9.82
CA HIS A 47 -3.14 -2.32 -10.15
C HIS A 47 -2.58 -1.44 -9.01
N PRO A 48 -1.41 -1.75 -8.44
CA PRO A 48 -0.84 -0.96 -7.35
C PRO A 48 -0.30 0.38 -7.85
N ARG A 49 -0.54 1.45 -7.09
CA ARG A 49 0.11 2.76 -7.30
C ARG A 49 1.30 2.92 -6.35
N PHE A 50 2.32 3.65 -6.79
CA PHE A 50 3.54 3.84 -6.01
C PHE A 50 3.27 4.54 -4.66
N LEU A 51 3.93 4.06 -3.60
CA LEU A 51 3.87 4.50 -2.19
C LEU A 51 2.53 4.30 -1.48
N VAL A 52 1.45 4.85 -2.03
CA VAL A 52 0.14 4.94 -1.36
C VAL A 52 -0.83 3.84 -1.82
N GLY A 53 -0.49 3.12 -2.89
CA GLY A 53 -1.34 2.06 -3.42
C GLY A 53 -2.71 2.56 -3.85
N ASN A 54 -3.75 1.80 -3.52
CA ASN A 54 -5.13 2.12 -3.89
C ASN A 54 -5.90 2.87 -2.81
N LEU A 55 -5.21 3.42 -1.80
CA LEU A 55 -5.85 4.05 -0.64
C LEU A 55 -6.80 5.20 -1.04
N PHE A 56 -6.39 6.06 -1.98
CA PHE A 56 -7.25 7.14 -2.46
C PHE A 56 -8.51 6.64 -3.17
N HIS A 57 -8.40 5.56 -3.94
CA HIS A 57 -9.55 4.93 -4.60
C HIS A 57 -10.48 4.25 -3.59
N MET A 58 -9.91 3.61 -2.56
CA MET A 58 -10.69 3.05 -1.45
C MET A 58 -11.42 4.16 -0.68
N ALA A 59 -10.73 5.26 -0.37
CA ALA A 59 -11.32 6.39 0.34
C ALA A 59 -12.44 7.05 -0.46
N SER A 60 -12.27 7.23 -1.77
CA SER A 60 -13.33 7.79 -2.62
C SER A 60 -14.56 6.88 -2.67
N LEU A 61 -14.37 5.56 -2.77
CA LEU A 61 -15.47 4.60 -2.75
C LEU A 61 -16.23 4.62 -1.42
N VAL A 62 -15.50 4.66 -0.29
CA VAL A 62 -16.11 4.76 1.04
C VAL A 62 -16.86 6.08 1.20
N GLN A 63 -16.28 7.20 0.74
CA GLN A 63 -16.94 8.51 0.78
C GLN A 63 -18.24 8.49 -0.04
N GLU A 64 -18.24 7.87 -1.21
CA GLU A 64 -19.41 7.75 -2.07
C GLU A 64 -20.52 6.94 -1.38
N THR A 65 -20.20 5.75 -0.86
CA THR A 65 -21.19 4.88 -0.21
C THR A 65 -21.69 5.41 1.13
N THR A 66 -20.94 6.29 1.78
CA THR A 66 -21.33 6.91 3.06
C THR A 66 -21.91 8.32 2.92
N SER A 67 -22.01 8.85 1.69
CA SER A 67 -22.49 10.21 1.41
C SER A 67 -23.94 10.47 1.80
N SER A 68 -24.77 9.43 1.82
CA SER A 68 -26.19 9.50 2.22
C SER A 68 -26.45 8.68 3.48
N ASP A 69 -27.53 9.00 4.19
CA ASP A 69 -27.99 8.21 5.33
C ASP A 69 -28.39 6.78 4.93
N MET A 70 -28.37 5.87 5.91
CA MET A 70 -28.85 4.51 5.72
C MET A 70 -30.38 4.50 5.69
N GLY A 71 -30.96 3.89 4.66
CA GLY A 71 -32.42 3.81 4.52
C GLY A 71 -33.11 2.90 5.57
N SER A 72 -32.37 1.97 6.18
CA SER A 72 -32.86 1.12 7.27
C SER A 72 -31.69 0.56 8.08
N VAL A 73 -31.95 0.11 9.31
CA VAL A 73 -30.95 -0.56 10.15
C VAL A 73 -30.93 -2.06 9.81
N HIS A 74 -29.80 -2.55 9.31
CA HIS A 74 -29.56 -3.96 9.03
C HIS A 74 -28.08 -4.30 9.19
N HIS A 75 -27.75 -5.59 9.33
CA HIS A 75 -26.39 -6.06 9.56
C HIS A 75 -25.53 -6.13 8.28
N ASP A 76 -26.14 -6.04 7.09
CA ASP A 76 -25.41 -6.02 5.82
C ASP A 76 -24.84 -4.62 5.51
N ILE A 77 -23.76 -4.28 6.22
CA ILE A 77 -23.07 -2.99 6.12
C ILE A 77 -21.79 -3.06 5.27
N VAL A 78 -21.41 -4.25 4.80
CA VAL A 78 -20.11 -4.48 4.15
C VAL A 78 -20.00 -3.69 2.86
N GLY A 79 -21.07 -3.66 2.04
CA GLY A 79 -21.10 -2.85 0.81
C GLY A 79 -20.93 -1.36 1.08
N ARG A 80 -21.34 -0.88 2.26
CA ARG A 80 -21.22 0.53 2.65
C ARG A 80 -19.84 0.85 3.23
N LEU A 81 -19.31 0.02 4.13
CA LEU A 81 -18.05 0.31 4.84
C LEU A 81 -16.81 -0.19 4.10
N LEU A 82 -16.92 -1.28 3.34
CA LEU A 82 -15.85 -1.86 2.53
C LEU A 82 -16.30 -2.03 1.06
N PRO A 83 -16.74 -0.96 0.37
CA PRO A 83 -17.20 -1.04 -1.01
C PRO A 83 -16.15 -1.58 -1.98
N HIS A 84 -14.88 -1.26 -1.74
CA HIS A 84 -13.75 -1.78 -2.51
C HIS A 84 -13.64 -3.31 -2.45
N TYR A 85 -13.99 -3.94 -1.32
CA TYR A 85 -13.95 -5.40 -1.18
C TYR A 85 -15.04 -6.06 -2.05
N VAL A 86 -16.26 -5.54 -1.97
CA VAL A 86 -17.40 -6.02 -2.79
C VAL A 86 -17.16 -5.77 -4.28
N LEU A 87 -16.53 -4.66 -4.64
CA LEU A 87 -16.20 -4.33 -6.02
C LEU A 87 -15.11 -5.26 -6.57
N TRP A 88 -14.00 -5.43 -5.84
CA TRP A 88 -12.85 -6.19 -6.33
C TRP A 88 -13.10 -7.69 -6.34
N SER A 89 -13.91 -8.24 -5.44
CA SER A 89 -14.29 -9.67 -5.46
C SER A 89 -15.10 -10.07 -6.70
N LYS A 90 -15.71 -9.10 -7.39
CA LYS A 90 -16.43 -9.32 -8.65
C LYS A 90 -15.53 -9.17 -9.88
N LEU A 91 -14.42 -8.44 -9.75
CA LEU A 91 -13.53 -8.08 -10.85
C LEU A 91 -12.31 -9.00 -10.96
N TYR A 92 -11.86 -9.59 -9.85
CA TYR A 92 -10.66 -10.40 -9.74
C TYR A 92 -10.96 -11.73 -9.07
#